data_AF-A0AB37Q331-F1
#
_entry.id   AF-A0AB37Q331-F1
#
_cell.length_a   1.000
_cell.length_b   1.000
_cell.length_c   1.000
_cell.angle_alpha   90.00
_cell.angle_beta   90.00
_cell.angle_gamma   90.00
#
_symmetry.space_group_name_H-M   'P 1'
#
loop_
_entity.id
_entity.type
_entity.pdbx_description
1 polymer ?
#
loop_
_entity_poly.entity_id
_entity_poly.type
_entity_poly.pdbx_seq_one_letter_code
_entity_poly.pdbx_strand_id
1 'polypeptide(L)' 'MKEKIMLILTRKVGESINIGDEITVTILGVQGLQVRLGINAPKNVSVHREEIYKRIQAELAPNQDPQ' A
#
# COMPACT_ATOMS: atom_id res chain seq x y z
N MET A 1 21.32 -5.84 -4.58
CA MET A 1 20.49 -4.63 -4.35
C MET A 1 19.30 -4.72 -5.29
N LYS A 2 18.06 -4.67 -4.80
CA LYS A 2 16.86 -4.71 -5.67
C LYS A 2 16.49 -3.28 -6.03
N GLU A 3 16.52 -2.98 -7.33
CA GLU A 3 16.12 -1.68 -7.87
C GLU A 3 14.59 -1.52 -7.70
N LYS A 4 14.16 -0.43 -7.07
CA LYS A 4 12.74 -0.15 -6.80
C LYS A 4 12.32 1.00 -7.72
N ILE A 5 11.39 0.74 -8.63
CA ILE A 5 10.81 1.77 -9.50
C ILE A 5 9.53 2.34 -8.88
N MET A 6 9.29 3.65 -9.07
CA MET A 6 8.05 4.31 -8.70
C MET A 6 7.32 4.76 -9.97
N LEU A 7 6.13 4.22 -10.19
CA LEU A 7 5.23 4.65 -11.27
C LEU A 7 4.26 5.71 -10.72
N ILE A 8 4.19 6.86 -11.37
CA ILE A 8 3.34 7.98 -10.94
C ILE A 8 2.17 8.10 -11.91
N LEU A 9 0.94 8.02 -11.39
CA LEU A 9 -0.29 8.08 -12.18
C LEU A 9 -1.28 9.04 -11.52
N THR A 10 -1.94 9.88 -12.31
CA THR A 10 -3.04 10.74 -11.85
C THR A 10 -4.37 10.08 -12.18
N ARG A 11 -5.21 9.86 -11.18
CA ARG A 11 -6.55 9.25 -11.31
C ARG A 11 -7.64 10.19 -10.81
N LYS A 12 -8.78 10.21 -11.49
CA LYS A 12 -10.01 10.88 -11.04
C LYS A 12 -10.81 9.98 -10.11
N VAL A 13 -11.76 10.56 -9.38
CA VAL A 13 -12.74 9.79 -8.59
C VAL A 13 -13.51 8.84 -9.52
N GLY A 14 -13.61 7.57 -9.14
CA GLY A 14 -14.20 6.49 -9.92
C GLY A 14 -13.19 5.73 -10.79
N GLU A 15 -11.99 6.27 -11.02
CA GLU A 15 -10.96 5.56 -11.79
C GLU A 15 -10.18 4.58 -10.91
N SER A 16 -9.65 3.54 -11.55
CA SER A 16 -8.89 2.46 -10.89
C SER A 16 -7.52 2.23 -11.52
N ILE A 17 -6.64 1.60 -10.74
CA ILE A 17 -5.31 1.14 -11.11
C ILE A 17 -5.25 -0.34 -10.77
N ASN A 18 -4.73 -1.16 -11.70
CA ASN A 18 -4.52 -2.58 -11.47
C ASN A 18 -3.03 -2.84 -11.21
N ILE A 19 -2.73 -3.70 -10.23
CA ILE A 19 -1.38 -4.12 -9.87
C ILE A 19 -1.31 -5.63 -10.00
N GLY A 20 -0.56 -6.12 -11.00
CA GLY A 20 -0.66 -7.52 -11.42
C GLY A 20 -2.08 -7.86 -11.86
N ASP A 21 -2.50 -9.11 -11.61
CA ASP A 21 -3.80 -9.62 -12.05
C ASP A 21 -4.86 -9.63 -10.94
N GLU A 22 -4.47 -9.50 -9.67
CA GLU A 22 -5.36 -9.75 -8.52
C GLU A 22 -5.61 -8.52 -7.65
N ILE A 23 -4.86 -7.43 -7.82
CA ILE A 23 -4.98 -6.23 -6.99
C ILE A 23 -5.55 -5.08 -7.80
N THR A 24 -6.58 -4.44 -7.27
CA THR A 24 -7.19 -3.23 -7.84
C THR A 24 -7.27 -2.14 -6.79
N VAL A 25 -6.80 -0.94 -7.14
CA VAL A 25 -6.90 0.27 -6.31
C VAL A 25 -7.83 1.25 -7.00
N THR A 26 -8.90 1.65 -6.32
CA THR A 26 -9.93 2.56 -6.85
C THR A 26 -9.96 3.84 -6.05
N ILE A 27 -10.04 4.98 -6.73
CA ILE A 27 -10.27 6.28 -6.07
C ILE A 27 -11.76 6.44 -5.79
N LEU A 28 -12.17 6.34 -4.53
CA LEU A 28 -13.59 6.43 -4.13
C LEU A 28 -14.05 7.87 -3.90
N GLY A 29 -13.13 8.79 -3.60
CA GLY A 29 -13.46 10.19 -3.37
C GLY A 29 -12.26 11.00 -2.90
N VAL A 30 -12.38 12.32 -3.00
CA VAL A 30 -11.41 13.28 -2.48
C VAL A 30 -12.14 14.29 -1.63
N GLN A 31 -11.66 14.53 -0.41
CA GLN A 31 -12.19 15.51 0.52
C GLN A 31 -11.05 16.38 1.04
N GLY A 32 -10.90 17.58 0.47
CA GLY A 32 -9.77 18.45 0.75
C GLY A 32 -8.45 17.77 0.40
N LEU A 33 -7.60 17.56 1.40
CA LEU A 33 -6.31 16.87 1.27
C LEU A 33 -6.40 15.34 1.50
N GLN A 34 -7.57 14.82 1.86
CA GLN A 34 -7.76 13.39 2.12
C GLN A 34 -8.32 12.70 0.88
N VAL A 35 -7.78 11.53 0.57
CA VAL A 35 -8.26 10.68 -0.53
C VAL A 35 -8.82 9.40 0.07
N ARG A 36 -10.02 9.02 -0.36
CA ARG A 36 -10.61 7.72 -0.04
C ARG A 36 -10.21 6.73 -1.11
N LEU A 37 -9.46 5.70 -0.71
CA LEU A 37 -8.99 4.63 -1.57
C LEU A 37 -9.74 3.34 -1.24
N GLY A 38 -10.25 2.66 -2.27
CA GLY A 38 -10.70 1.27 -2.18
C GLY A 38 -9.57 0.37 -2.67
N ILE A 39 -9.25 -0.68 -1.92
CA ILE A 39 -8.24 -1.66 -2.32
C ILE A 39 -8.91 -3.02 -2.32
N ASN A 40 -8.99 -3.65 -3.49
CA ASN A 40 -9.39 -5.04 -3.65
C ASN A 40 -8.14 -5.87 -3.84
N ALA A 41 -7.93 -6.86 -3.00
CA ALA A 41 -6.79 -7.76 -3.04
C ALA A 41 -7.21 -9.12 -2.47
N PRO A 42 -6.58 -10.22 -2.90
CA PRO A 42 -6.86 -11.54 -2.36
C PRO A 42 -6.35 -11.66 -0.91
N LYS A 43 -6.91 -12.60 -0.14
CA LYS A 43 -6.68 -12.71 1.32
C LYS A 43 -5.23 -13.02 1.71
N ASN A 44 -4.45 -13.59 0.80
CA ASN A 44 -3.02 -13.86 0.98
C ASN A 44 -2.15 -12.60 0.88
N VAL A 45 -2.69 -11.49 0.37
CA VAL A 45 -1.98 -10.22 0.26
C VAL A 45 -2.47 -9.28 1.36
N SER A 46 -1.62 -9.05 2.35
CA SER A 46 -1.93 -8.12 3.43
C SER A 46 -1.84 -6.67 2.96
N VAL A 47 -2.88 -5.88 3.23
CA VAL A 47 -2.94 -4.45 2.94
C VAL A 47 -2.95 -3.67 4.25
N HIS A 48 -1.94 -2.84 4.45
CA HIS A 48 -1.77 -2.03 5.66
C HIS A 48 -1.52 -0.57 5.31
N ARG A 49 -1.82 0.31 6.26
CA ARG A 49 -1.32 1.69 6.21
C ARG A 49 0.17 1.68 6.51
N GLU A 50 0.92 2.61 5.91
CA GLU A 50 2.39 2.67 6.02
C GLU A 50 2.87 2.70 7.48
N GLU A 51 2.23 3.52 8.32
CA GLU A 51 2.58 3.66 9.73
C GLU A 51 2.37 2.37 10.53
N ILE A 52 1.35 1.58 10.17
CA ILE A 52 1.08 0.28 10.79
C ILE A 52 2.06 -0.76 10.28
N TYR A 53 2.34 -0.76 8.97
CA TYR A 53 3.32 -1.66 8.37
C TYR A 53 4.71 -1.49 8.98
N LYS A 54 5.18 -0.24 9.15
CA LYS A 54 6.47 0.04 9.79
C LYS A 54 6.56 -0.48 11.21
N ARG A 55 5.49 -0.34 12.00
CA ARG A 55 5.43 -0.86 13.38
C ARG A 55 5.51 -2.39 13.40
N ILE A 56 4.71 -3.06 12.57
CA ILE A 56 4.72 -4.52 12.44
C ILE A 56 6.12 -5.02 12.05
N GLN A 57 6.79 -4.38 11.10
CA GLN A 57 8.15 -4.76 10.69
C GLN A 57 9.20 -4.53 11.80
N ALA A 58 9.05 -3.46 12.59
CA ALA A 58 9.94 -3.19 13.72
C ALA A 58 9.78 -4.22 14.85
N GLU A 59 8.57 -4.70 15.10
CA GLU A 59 8.29 -5.74 16.11
C GLU A 59 8.67 -7.15 15.63
N LEU A 60 8.57 -7.41 14.32
CA LEU A 60 8.95 -8.69 13.71
C LEU A 60 10.45 -8.81 13.43
N ALA A 61 11.21 -7.72 13.48
CA ALA A 61 12.67 -7.78 13.49
C ALA A 61 13.10 -8.33 14.85
N PRO A 62 13.52 -9.61 14.96
CA PRO A 62 13.95 -10.14 16.24
C PRO A 62 15.14 -9.32 16.71
N ASN A 63 15.20 -9.06 18.03
CA ASN A 63 16.38 -8.56 18.72
C ASN A 63 17.64 -9.20 18.13
N GLN A 64 18.32 -8.48 17.25
CA GLN A 64 19.73 -8.73 17.01
C GLN A 64 20.40 -7.97 18.14
N ASP A 65 20.61 -8.66 19.27
CA ASP A 65 21.54 -8.23 20.29
C ASP A 65 22.86 -7.87 19.58
N PRO A 66 23.28 -6.59 19.57
CA PRO A 66 24.67 -6.28 19.29
C PRO A 66 25.41 -6.65 20.58
N GLN A 67 25.98 -7.86 20.61
CA GLN A 67 26.99 -8.22 21.60
C GLN A 67 28.25 -7.41 21.37
#